data_AF-A0A930A9J0-F1
#
_entry.id   AF-A0A930A9J0-F1
#
_cell.length_a   1.000
_cell.length_b   1.000
_cell.length_c   1.000
_cell.angle_alpha   90.00
_cell.angle_beta   90.00
_cell.angle_gamma   90.00
#
_symmetry.space_group_name_H-M   'P 1'
#
loop_
_entity.id
_entity.type
_entity.pdbx_description
1 polymer ?
#
loop_
_entity_poly.entity_id
_entity_poly.type
_entity_poly.pdbx_seq_one_letter_code
_entity_poly.pdbx_strand_id
1 'polypeptide(L)'
;LKAFRYLKPYWISVVAVIVLVFAQVQAQLALPDHMSKIITYGIQYGGITESIPSAMSEETYKHLQVFMDEESKSILENNYVQVSQGDTSYTKKYPLAEKEDIYVLKDHPDSSLDDAMKKPLLMTSLLENEEILKNFKLDSSSQLYQALSLQPQLKEQIVNQFDAMLSKYTDANLTAAQTLAVKKVYQELEMDTAAIQNRYIMQEGLWMLAISLLATVCAIGSAYLASRTATAASRDLRRDVFAKVETFSSAEFSRFSTASLITRTTNDIQQVQTVLTMFLRIVLFAPFMGFTSLFKVIHYSSLVSLLAWSVAGLITLMIVIFSFTIPKFKKSQELVDQLNRVSREQLEGMLVIRAFDNEKYEEQRFKKVNDDITKLNLFLNRVMGLPMPVMTFALSALSVAIIWIGTN
;
A
#
# COMPACT_ATOMS: atom_id res chain seq x y z
N LEU A 1 -11.94 20.70 -24.13
CA LEU A 1 -12.25 22.02 -23.53
C LEU A 1 -11.28 23.07 -24.05
N LYS A 2 -11.76 24.18 -24.65
CA LYS A 2 -10.91 25.26 -25.22
C LYS A 2 -9.92 25.85 -24.19
N ALA A 3 -10.28 25.84 -22.90
CA ALA A 3 -9.44 26.30 -21.79
C ALA A 3 -8.08 25.59 -21.68
N PHE A 4 -7.97 24.31 -22.04
CA PHE A 4 -6.69 23.58 -21.99
C PHE A 4 -5.64 24.12 -22.98
N ARG A 5 -6.06 24.87 -24.01
CA ARG A 5 -5.12 25.51 -24.93
C ARG A 5 -4.25 26.56 -24.22
N TYR A 6 -4.75 27.17 -23.15
CA TYR A 6 -4.01 28.13 -22.33
C TYR A 6 -2.91 27.49 -21.49
N LEU A 7 -2.85 26.15 -21.40
CA LEU A 7 -1.71 25.45 -20.80
C LEU A 7 -0.52 25.28 -21.76
N LYS A 8 -0.71 25.43 -23.08
CA LYS A 8 0.36 25.22 -24.08
C LYS A 8 1.61 26.07 -23.83
N PRO A 9 1.51 27.37 -23.49
CA PRO A 9 2.69 28.18 -23.18
C PRO A 9 3.48 27.68 -21.96
N TYR A 10 2.82 26.92 -21.07
CA TYR A 10 3.36 26.43 -19.80
C TYR A 10 3.66 24.92 -19.83
N TRP A 11 3.90 24.35 -21.02
CA TRP A 11 4.09 22.90 -21.19
C TRP A 11 5.21 22.31 -20.32
N ILE A 12 6.30 23.06 -20.09
CA ILE A 12 7.40 22.64 -19.22
C ILE A 12 6.91 22.43 -17.78
N SER A 13 6.11 23.36 -17.26
CA SER A 13 5.53 23.22 -15.92
C SER A 13 4.53 22.07 -15.85
N VAL A 14 3.76 21.82 -16.91
CA VAL A 14 2.86 20.67 -16.98
C VAL A 14 3.65 19.34 -16.95
N VAL A 15 4.74 19.24 -17.71
CA VAL A 15 5.62 18.06 -17.69
C VAL A 15 6.26 17.88 -16.32
N ALA A 16 6.74 18.96 -15.69
CA ALA A 16 7.29 18.90 -14.35
C ALA A 16 6.27 18.40 -13.31
N VAL A 17 5.01 18.85 -13.40
CA VAL A 17 3.91 18.33 -12.56
C VAL A 17 3.71 16.83 -12.78
N ILE A 18 3.67 16.37 -14.03
CA ILE A 18 3.50 14.94 -14.36
C ILE A 18 4.63 14.11 -13.75
N VAL A 19 5.88 14.55 -13.91
CA VAL A 19 7.05 13.84 -13.35
C VAL A 19 6.98 13.79 -11.83
N LEU A 20 6.62 14.89 -11.15
CA LEU A 20 6.50 14.93 -9.70
C LEU A 20 5.34 14.06 -9.20
N VAL A 21 4.20 14.05 -9.89
CA VAL A 21 3.06 13.17 -9.57
C VAL A 21 3.48 11.71 -9.73
N PHE A 22 4.19 11.37 -10.81
CA PHE A 22 4.69 10.01 -11.01
C PHE A 22 5.68 9.59 -9.92
N ALA A 23 6.67 10.44 -9.60
CA ALA A 23 7.61 10.19 -8.52
C ALA A 23 6.92 10.03 -7.16
N GLN A 24 5.92 10.87 -6.87
CA GLN A 24 5.08 10.75 -5.68
C GLN A 24 4.37 9.39 -5.61
N VAL A 25 3.76 8.94 -6.72
CA VAL A 25 3.08 7.64 -6.81
C VAL A 25 4.05 6.50 -6.54
N GLN A 26 5.23 6.52 -7.17
CA GLN A 26 6.23 5.47 -6.98
C GLN A 26 6.73 5.41 -5.54
N ALA A 27 6.98 6.57 -4.91
CA ALA A 27 7.37 6.62 -3.51
C ALA A 27 6.27 6.07 -2.58
N GLN A 28 5.00 6.40 -2.83
CA GLN A 28 3.88 5.85 -2.06
C GLN A 28 3.73 4.33 -2.21
N LEU A 29 3.97 3.79 -3.41
CA LEU A 29 3.89 2.35 -3.68
C LEU A 29 5.09 1.54 -3.17
N ALA A 30 6.18 2.20 -2.79
CA ALA A 30 7.35 1.57 -2.16
C ALA A 30 7.19 1.41 -0.64
N LEU A 31 6.38 2.25 0.02
CA LEU A 31 6.21 2.21 1.48
C LEU A 31 5.73 0.83 2.01
N PRO A 32 4.75 0.14 1.39
CA PRO A 32 4.33 -1.18 1.84
C PRO A 32 5.44 -2.23 1.80
N ASP A 33 6.38 -2.14 0.84
CA ASP A 33 7.49 -3.11 0.73
C ASP A 33 8.45 -2.95 1.92
N HIS A 34 8.78 -1.71 2.30
CA HIS A 34 9.61 -1.45 3.48
C HIS A 34 8.90 -1.86 4.76
N MET A 35 7.60 -1.60 4.88
CA MET A 35 6.80 -2.08 6.00
C MET A 35 6.82 -3.61 6.09
N SER A 36 6.67 -4.30 4.96
CA SER A 36 6.76 -5.76 4.90
C SER A 36 8.15 -6.25 5.33
N LYS A 37 9.23 -5.62 4.87
CA LYS A 37 10.60 -5.97 5.30
C LYS A 37 10.81 -5.79 6.80
N ILE A 38 10.30 -4.70 7.38
CA ILE A 38 10.40 -4.44 8.83
C ILE A 38 9.66 -5.53 9.60
N ILE A 39 8.47 -5.93 9.16
CA ILE A 39 7.68 -6.95 9.84
C ILE A 39 8.33 -8.34 9.67
N THR A 40 8.59 -8.75 8.44
CA THR A 40 9.08 -10.09 8.11
C THR A 40 10.54 -10.28 8.55
N TYR A 41 11.46 -9.50 8.02
CA TYR A 41 12.88 -9.70 8.33
C TYR A 41 13.25 -9.06 9.67
N GLY A 42 12.73 -7.87 9.97
CA GLY A 42 13.04 -7.18 11.22
C GLY A 42 12.41 -7.86 12.44
N ILE A 43 11.08 -7.96 12.50
CA ILE A 43 10.37 -8.43 13.69
C ILE A 43 10.33 -9.95 13.74
N GLN A 44 9.85 -10.60 12.68
CA GLN A 44 9.62 -12.05 12.67
C GLN A 44 10.94 -12.83 12.63
N TYR A 45 11.90 -12.45 11.79
CA TYR A 45 13.19 -13.13 11.67
C TYR A 45 14.33 -12.49 12.48
N GLY A 46 14.08 -11.43 13.24
CA GLY A 46 15.09 -10.82 14.13
C GLY A 46 16.24 -10.13 13.40
N GLY A 47 15.98 -9.52 12.25
CA GLY A 47 16.96 -8.85 11.38
C GLY A 47 17.78 -9.77 10.48
N ILE A 48 17.50 -11.08 10.51
CA ILE A 48 18.23 -12.08 9.72
C ILE A 48 17.51 -12.28 8.38
N THR A 49 18.27 -12.15 7.30
CA THR A 49 17.79 -12.29 5.92
C THR A 49 18.35 -13.53 5.23
N GLU A 50 19.34 -14.17 5.83
CA GLU A 50 20.06 -15.30 5.27
C GLU A 50 19.37 -16.61 5.66
N SER A 51 19.24 -17.53 4.69
CA SER A 51 18.77 -18.91 4.92
C SER A 51 19.91 -19.85 5.35
N ILE A 52 21.16 -19.40 5.21
CA ILE A 52 22.37 -20.14 5.58
C ILE A 52 23.09 -19.36 6.67
N PRO A 53 23.49 -19.99 7.79
CA PRO A 53 24.19 -19.28 8.84
C PRO A 53 25.61 -18.95 8.38
N SER A 54 26.03 -17.71 8.58
CA SER A 54 27.40 -17.26 8.25
C SER A 54 28.48 -17.94 9.09
N ALA A 55 28.12 -18.49 10.24
CA ALA A 55 28.95 -19.38 11.05
C ALA A 55 28.08 -20.30 11.91
N MET A 56 28.67 -21.37 12.44
CA MET A 56 28.03 -22.29 13.40
C MET A 56 29.07 -22.88 14.36
N SER A 57 28.62 -23.37 15.52
CA SER A 57 29.49 -24.10 16.46
C SER A 57 29.96 -25.42 15.87
N GLU A 58 31.04 -25.98 16.43
CA GLU A 58 31.49 -27.33 16.07
C GLU A 58 30.42 -28.39 16.37
N GLU A 59 29.65 -28.23 17.46
CA GLU A 59 28.54 -29.11 17.81
C GLU A 59 27.45 -29.08 16.73
N THR A 60 26.96 -27.89 16.36
CA THR A 60 25.92 -27.72 15.33
C THR A 60 26.41 -28.25 13.98
N TYR A 61 27.67 -28.00 13.61
CA TYR A 61 28.28 -28.54 12.40
C TYR A 61 28.21 -30.09 12.35
N LYS A 62 28.61 -30.76 13.43
CA LYS A 62 28.57 -32.23 13.53
C LYS A 62 27.14 -32.76 13.53
N HIS A 63 26.21 -32.08 14.19
CA HIS A 63 24.80 -32.47 14.23
C HIS A 63 24.13 -32.42 12.86
N LEU A 64 24.45 -31.42 12.03
CA LEU A 64 23.97 -31.35 10.64
C LEU A 64 24.43 -32.55 9.82
N GLN A 65 25.70 -32.95 9.96
CA GLN A 65 26.27 -34.09 9.23
C GLN A 65 25.57 -35.41 9.54
N VAL A 66 24.91 -35.54 10.71
CA VAL A 66 24.12 -36.75 11.04
C VAL A 66 22.99 -36.93 10.04
N PHE A 67 22.35 -35.87 9.54
CA PHE A 67 21.21 -35.97 8.62
C PHE A 67 21.57 -35.83 7.13
N MET A 68 22.84 -35.63 6.82
CA MET A 68 23.35 -35.47 5.46
C MET A 68 23.80 -36.81 4.86
N ASP A 69 23.61 -36.95 3.54
CA ASP A 69 24.29 -37.97 2.73
C ASP A 69 25.72 -37.54 2.38
N GLU A 70 26.50 -38.44 1.78
CA GLU A 70 27.91 -38.18 1.48
C GLU A 70 28.12 -37.00 0.51
N GLU A 71 27.18 -36.79 -0.42
CA GLU A 71 27.20 -35.63 -1.33
C GLU A 71 26.98 -34.32 -0.57
N SER A 72 25.91 -34.23 0.25
CA SER A 72 25.62 -33.03 1.04
C SER A 72 26.71 -32.71 2.06
N LYS A 73 27.35 -33.74 2.66
CA LYS A 73 28.51 -33.53 3.55
C LYS A 73 29.68 -32.91 2.80
N SER A 74 30.00 -33.41 1.61
CA SER A 74 31.07 -32.84 0.79
C SER A 74 30.77 -31.39 0.41
N ILE A 75 29.52 -31.07 0.08
CA ILE A 75 29.09 -29.69 -0.18
C ILE A 75 29.30 -28.83 1.08
N LEU A 76 28.89 -29.29 2.26
CA LEU A 76 29.09 -28.56 3.51
C LEU A 76 30.58 -28.29 3.79
N GLU A 77 31.42 -29.33 3.71
CA GLU A 77 32.88 -29.25 3.95
C GLU A 77 33.59 -28.32 2.95
N ASN A 78 33.14 -28.30 1.70
CA ASN A 78 33.69 -27.42 0.68
C ASN A 78 33.32 -25.96 0.89
N ASN A 79 32.26 -25.66 1.65
CA ASN A 79 31.74 -24.31 1.84
C ASN A 79 32.01 -23.69 3.22
N TYR A 80 32.40 -24.48 4.21
CA TYR A 80 32.79 -23.97 5.53
C TYR A 80 34.28 -24.16 5.80
N VAL A 81 34.85 -23.27 6.62
CA VAL A 81 36.23 -23.37 7.11
C VAL A 81 36.19 -23.44 8.62
N GLN A 82 36.90 -24.41 9.19
CA GLN A 82 37.13 -24.49 10.62
C GLN A 82 38.05 -23.35 11.05
N VAL A 83 37.60 -22.55 12.00
CA VAL A 83 38.35 -21.49 12.65
C VAL A 83 38.65 -21.98 14.07
N SER A 84 39.94 -22.06 14.39
CA SER A 84 40.38 -22.52 15.70
C SER A 84 40.03 -21.52 16.80
N GLN A 85 39.77 -22.05 17.99
CA GLN A 85 39.50 -21.29 19.19
C GLN A 85 40.56 -20.19 19.43
N GLY A 86 40.09 -18.98 19.71
CA GLY A 86 40.93 -17.83 20.06
C GLY A 86 41.43 -17.01 18.87
N ASP A 87 41.02 -17.30 17.63
CA ASP A 87 41.33 -16.45 16.49
C ASP A 87 40.66 -15.07 16.61
N THR A 88 41.46 -14.06 16.94
CA THR A 88 41.05 -12.67 17.13
C THR A 88 40.33 -12.03 15.93
N SER A 89 40.46 -12.63 14.74
CA SER A 89 39.77 -12.17 13.52
C SER A 89 38.26 -12.38 13.59
N TYR A 90 37.80 -13.39 14.35
CA TYR A 90 36.41 -13.84 14.37
C TYR A 90 35.69 -13.62 15.71
N THR A 91 36.43 -13.55 16.82
CA THR A 91 35.87 -13.44 18.20
C THR A 91 34.97 -12.22 18.41
N LYS A 92 35.24 -11.10 17.73
CA LYS A 92 34.37 -9.91 17.78
C LYS A 92 32.98 -10.13 17.15
N LYS A 93 32.91 -10.96 16.11
CA LYS A 93 31.67 -11.22 15.35
C LYS A 93 30.94 -12.44 15.93
N TYR A 94 31.70 -13.43 16.38
CA TYR A 94 31.22 -14.70 16.93
C TYR A 94 31.88 -14.93 18.30
N PRO A 95 31.25 -14.49 19.42
CA PRO A 95 31.86 -14.58 20.75
C PRO A 95 32.23 -16.01 21.17
N LEU A 96 31.46 -17.01 20.74
CA LEU A 96 31.74 -18.42 21.01
C LEU A 96 33.11 -18.89 20.48
N ALA A 97 33.68 -18.23 19.46
CA ALA A 97 35.01 -18.53 18.93
C ALA A 97 36.14 -18.31 19.95
N GLU A 98 35.88 -17.64 21.08
CA GLU A 98 36.85 -17.56 22.19
C GLU A 98 36.94 -18.87 22.99
N LYS A 99 35.87 -19.67 22.99
CA LYS A 99 35.70 -20.85 23.86
C LYS A 99 35.87 -22.17 23.13
N GLU A 100 35.58 -22.22 21.84
CA GLU A 100 35.66 -23.43 21.02
C GLU A 100 35.91 -23.11 19.54
N ASP A 101 36.18 -24.16 18.78
CA ASP A 101 36.30 -24.07 17.33
C ASP A 101 34.91 -23.82 16.71
N ILE A 102 34.88 -22.96 15.69
CA ILE A 102 33.66 -22.66 14.94
C ILE A 102 33.88 -22.91 13.45
N TYR A 103 32.79 -23.10 12.71
CA TYR A 103 32.83 -23.22 11.26
C TYR A 103 32.25 -21.96 10.64
N VAL A 104 33.04 -21.28 9.80
CA VAL A 104 32.66 -20.02 9.14
C VAL A 104 32.45 -20.27 7.65
N LEU A 105 31.38 -19.70 7.11
CA LEU A 105 31.02 -19.80 5.70
C LEU A 105 32.06 -19.08 4.82
N LYS A 106 32.48 -19.71 3.72
CA LYS A 106 33.39 -19.13 2.73
C LYS A 106 32.73 -18.02 1.92
N ASP A 107 33.56 -17.12 1.40
CA ASP A 107 33.13 -16.14 0.40
C ASP A 107 32.64 -16.87 -0.87
N HIS A 108 31.44 -16.53 -1.32
CA HIS A 108 30.75 -17.15 -2.47
C HIS A 108 30.49 -18.66 -2.30
N PRO A 109 29.56 -19.06 -1.41
CA PRO A 109 29.19 -20.45 -1.27
C PRO A 109 28.55 -21.00 -2.55
N ASP A 110 28.70 -22.31 -2.73
CA ASP A 110 28.03 -23.06 -3.80
C ASP A 110 26.51 -22.84 -3.73
N SER A 111 25.88 -22.60 -4.88
CA SER A 111 24.43 -22.46 -5.01
C SER A 111 23.64 -23.66 -4.47
N SER A 112 24.25 -24.85 -4.46
CA SER A 112 23.64 -26.09 -3.94
C SER A 112 23.63 -26.19 -2.41
N LEU A 113 24.36 -25.32 -1.70
CA LEU A 113 24.47 -25.38 -0.24
C LEU A 113 23.13 -25.15 0.46
N ASP A 114 22.29 -24.26 -0.06
CA ASP A 114 20.98 -23.97 0.55
C ASP A 114 20.12 -25.24 0.57
N ASP A 115 20.00 -25.92 -0.57
CA ASP A 115 19.22 -27.15 -0.71
C ASP A 115 19.81 -28.30 0.11
N ALA A 116 21.14 -28.45 0.11
CA ALA A 116 21.84 -29.47 0.89
C ALA A 116 21.62 -29.30 2.40
N MET A 117 21.50 -28.06 2.87
CA MET A 117 21.46 -27.75 4.30
C MET A 117 20.04 -27.49 4.83
N LYS A 118 19.07 -27.15 3.97
CA LYS A 118 17.68 -26.82 4.34
C LYS A 118 17.06 -27.88 5.24
N LYS A 119 17.05 -29.15 4.82
CA LYS A 119 16.47 -30.24 5.62
C LYS A 119 17.28 -30.54 6.90
N PRO A 120 18.61 -30.77 6.84
CA PRO A 120 19.42 -30.98 8.04
C PRO A 120 19.27 -29.86 9.08
N LEU A 121 19.32 -28.60 8.67
CA LEU A 121 19.21 -27.45 9.58
C LEU A 121 17.84 -27.38 10.27
N LEU A 122 16.77 -27.62 9.50
CA LEU A 122 15.43 -27.66 10.06
C LEU A 122 15.26 -28.83 11.04
N MET A 123 15.82 -30.01 10.74
CA MET A 123 15.79 -31.17 11.63
C MET A 123 16.54 -30.87 12.93
N THR A 124 17.77 -30.37 12.82
CA THR A 124 18.62 -30.02 13.97
C THR A 124 17.94 -29.00 14.87
N SER A 125 17.46 -27.89 14.30
CA SER A 125 16.74 -26.84 15.02
C SER A 125 15.45 -27.30 15.68
N LEU A 126 14.76 -28.29 15.09
CA LEU A 126 13.54 -28.85 15.66
C LEU A 126 13.86 -29.81 16.82
N LEU A 127 14.79 -30.75 16.62
CA LEU A 127 15.15 -31.79 17.59
C LEU A 127 15.84 -31.24 18.83
N GLU A 128 16.58 -30.15 18.69
CA GLU A 128 17.26 -29.46 19.80
C GLU A 128 16.34 -28.52 20.57
N ASN A 129 15.04 -28.50 20.24
CA ASN A 129 14.07 -27.80 21.05
C ASN A 129 14.02 -28.43 22.47
N GLU A 130 14.10 -27.59 23.50
CA GLU A 130 14.06 -28.02 24.90
C GLU A 130 12.89 -28.95 25.23
N GLU A 131 11.71 -28.73 24.65
CA GLU A 131 10.54 -29.59 24.88
C GLU A 131 10.77 -31.01 24.36
N ILE A 132 11.43 -31.14 23.21
CA ILE A 132 11.76 -32.44 22.62
C ILE A 132 12.80 -33.14 23.50
N LEU A 133 13.88 -32.45 23.87
CA LEU A 133 14.91 -33.02 24.74
C LEU A 133 14.31 -33.50 26.08
N LYS A 134 13.42 -32.70 26.69
CA LYS A 134 12.69 -33.09 27.92
C LYS A 134 11.78 -34.30 27.71
N ASN A 135 11.08 -34.39 26.57
CA ASN A 135 10.22 -35.54 26.25
C ASN A 135 11.02 -36.85 26.13
N PHE A 136 12.24 -36.78 25.61
CA PHE A 136 13.16 -37.93 25.55
C PHE A 136 13.96 -38.14 26.84
N LYS A 137 13.78 -37.29 27.86
CA LYS A 137 14.53 -37.30 29.13
C LYS A 137 16.05 -37.20 28.92
N LEU A 138 16.46 -36.36 27.97
CA LEU A 138 17.85 -36.10 27.64
C LEU A 138 18.27 -34.75 28.24
N ASP A 139 19.48 -34.71 28.81
CA ASP A 139 20.02 -33.51 29.44
C ASP A 139 20.72 -32.58 28.44
N SER A 140 21.07 -33.10 27.24
CA SER A 140 21.72 -32.33 26.17
C SER A 140 21.40 -32.87 24.79
N SER A 141 21.54 -31.98 23.79
CA SER A 141 21.53 -32.29 22.36
C SER A 141 22.50 -33.41 22.01
N SER A 142 23.76 -33.32 22.46
CA SER A 142 24.79 -34.32 22.14
C SER A 142 24.40 -35.77 22.46
N GLN A 143 23.67 -36.02 23.56
CA GLN A 143 23.16 -37.36 23.92
C GLN A 143 22.16 -37.88 22.88
N LEU A 144 21.30 -37.00 22.34
CA LEU A 144 20.35 -37.33 21.29
C LEU A 144 21.09 -37.80 20.03
N TYR A 145 22.05 -37.00 19.54
CA TYR A 145 22.76 -37.31 18.30
C TYR A 145 23.68 -38.53 18.43
N GLN A 146 24.25 -38.77 19.61
CA GLN A 146 24.97 -40.00 19.88
C GLN A 146 24.05 -41.23 19.80
N ALA A 147 22.84 -41.14 20.38
CA ALA A 147 21.84 -42.21 20.29
C ALA A 147 21.39 -42.45 18.83
N LEU A 148 21.16 -41.38 18.05
CA LEU A 148 20.80 -41.48 16.63
C LEU A 148 21.90 -42.11 15.78
N SER A 149 23.17 -41.85 16.13
CA SER A 149 24.32 -42.44 15.45
C SER A 149 24.46 -43.94 15.73
N LEU A 150 24.05 -44.40 16.92
CA LEU A 150 24.08 -45.80 17.33
C LEU A 150 22.84 -46.60 16.91
N GLN A 151 21.72 -45.93 16.59
CA GLN A 151 20.45 -46.55 16.22
C GLN A 151 19.96 -46.07 14.82
N PRO A 152 20.46 -46.69 13.72
CA PRO A 152 20.09 -46.29 12.36
C PRO A 152 18.58 -46.34 12.09
N GLN A 153 17.88 -47.32 12.68
CA GLN A 153 16.43 -47.47 12.51
C GLN A 153 15.64 -46.30 13.13
N LEU A 154 16.07 -45.80 14.30
CA LEU A 154 15.44 -44.65 14.95
C LEU A 154 15.64 -43.38 14.12
N LYS A 155 16.86 -43.19 13.61
CA LYS A 155 17.19 -42.08 12.70
C LYS A 155 16.30 -42.11 11.46
N GLU A 156 16.19 -43.27 10.79
CA GLU A 156 15.37 -43.42 9.59
C GLU A 156 13.89 -43.14 9.87
N GLN A 157 13.37 -43.60 11.01
CA GLN A 157 12.00 -43.28 11.44
C GLN A 157 11.78 -41.78 11.62
N ILE A 158 12.71 -41.07 12.26
CA ILE A 158 12.62 -39.62 12.47
C ILE A 158 12.68 -38.89 11.12
N VAL A 159 13.62 -39.25 10.25
CA VAL A 159 13.75 -38.67 8.90
C VAL A 159 12.45 -38.84 8.10
N ASN A 160 11.89 -40.06 8.08
CA ASN A 160 10.65 -40.34 7.35
C ASN A 160 9.44 -39.56 7.91
N GLN A 161 9.34 -39.44 9.24
CA GLN A 161 8.30 -38.62 9.87
C GLN A 161 8.47 -37.14 9.54
N PHE A 162 9.72 -36.66 9.52
CA PHE A 162 10.04 -35.29 9.17
C PHE A 162 9.71 -34.98 7.71
N ASP A 163 10.04 -35.88 6.77
CA ASP A 163 9.68 -35.72 5.35
C ASP A 163 8.16 -35.67 5.14
N ALA A 164 7.42 -36.55 5.83
CA ALA A 164 5.96 -36.50 5.81
C ALA A 164 5.41 -35.17 6.38
N MET A 165 6.09 -34.56 7.35
CA MET A 165 5.74 -33.24 7.86
C MET A 165 6.08 -32.13 6.85
N LEU A 166 7.29 -32.10 6.29
CA LEU A 166 7.74 -31.09 5.34
C LEU A 166 6.92 -31.09 4.05
N SER A 167 6.47 -32.27 3.58
CA SER A 167 5.65 -32.39 2.37
C SER A 167 4.32 -31.62 2.41
N LYS A 168 3.88 -31.18 3.60
CA LYS A 168 2.68 -30.35 3.80
C LYS A 168 2.94 -28.86 3.66
N TYR A 169 4.20 -28.43 3.60
CA TYR A 169 4.60 -27.03 3.54
C TYR A 169 5.15 -26.68 2.16
N THR A 170 4.95 -25.43 1.75
CA THR A 170 5.57 -24.89 0.54
C THR A 170 7.04 -24.56 0.78
N ASP A 171 7.85 -24.52 -0.28
CA ASP A 171 9.28 -24.17 -0.18
C ASP A 171 9.52 -22.77 0.45
N ALA A 172 8.60 -21.82 0.24
CA ALA A 172 8.63 -20.51 0.89
C ALA A 172 8.47 -20.62 2.42
N ASN A 173 7.55 -21.47 2.89
CA ASN A 173 7.37 -21.72 4.32
C ASN A 173 8.60 -22.42 4.92
N LEU A 174 9.24 -23.32 4.17
CA LEU A 174 10.46 -24.00 4.60
C LEU A 174 11.64 -23.03 4.70
N THR A 175 11.82 -22.15 3.72
CA THR A 175 12.86 -21.12 3.71
C THR A 175 12.68 -20.13 4.87
N ALA A 176 11.43 -19.77 5.18
CA ALA A 176 11.09 -18.97 6.36
C ALA A 176 11.47 -19.67 7.68
N ALA A 177 11.15 -20.96 7.81
CA ALA A 177 11.53 -21.75 8.98
C ALA A 177 13.06 -21.91 9.07
N GLN A 178 13.74 -22.03 7.93
CA GLN A 178 15.20 -22.15 7.85
C GLN A 178 15.88 -20.86 8.33
N THR A 179 15.35 -19.69 7.95
CA THR A 179 15.82 -18.38 8.44
C THR A 179 15.66 -18.27 9.97
N LEU A 180 14.56 -18.78 10.53
CA LEU A 180 14.36 -18.86 11.98
C LEU A 180 15.33 -19.85 12.66
N ALA A 181 15.71 -20.94 11.98
CA ALA A 181 16.73 -21.86 12.48
C ALA A 181 18.12 -21.19 12.51
N VAL A 182 18.48 -20.42 11.49
CA VAL A 182 19.71 -19.60 11.48
C VAL A 182 19.76 -18.65 12.69
N LYS A 183 18.62 -18.06 13.06
CA LYS A 183 18.53 -17.23 14.28
C LYS A 183 18.95 -18.00 15.54
N LYS A 184 18.54 -19.26 15.68
CA LYS A 184 18.95 -20.09 16.82
C LYS A 184 20.45 -20.37 16.79
N VAL A 185 21.00 -20.70 15.63
CA VAL A 185 22.46 -20.89 15.46
C VAL A 185 23.23 -19.64 15.87
N TYR A 186 22.74 -18.44 15.53
CA TYR A 186 23.37 -17.19 15.97
C TYR A 186 23.23 -16.95 17.49
N GLN A 187 22.15 -17.43 18.12
CA GLN A 187 22.00 -17.40 19.58
C GLN A 187 22.95 -18.37 20.27
N GLU A 188 23.15 -19.57 19.71
CA GLU A 188 24.14 -20.55 20.18
C GLU A 188 25.56 -19.99 20.09
N LEU A 189 25.88 -19.27 19.02
CA LEU A 189 27.15 -18.55 18.85
C LEU A 189 27.35 -17.34 19.80
N GLU A 190 26.42 -17.13 20.73
CA GLU A 190 26.40 -15.99 21.68
C GLU A 190 26.37 -14.61 20.97
N MET A 191 25.86 -14.54 19.74
CA MET A 191 25.74 -13.28 19.02
C MET A 191 24.60 -12.43 19.58
N ASP A 192 24.78 -11.10 19.59
CA ASP A 192 23.72 -10.16 19.97
C ASP A 192 22.66 -10.04 18.86
N THR A 193 21.75 -11.02 18.83
CA THR A 193 20.63 -11.05 17.89
C THR A 193 19.66 -9.87 18.06
N ALA A 194 19.60 -9.26 19.24
CA ALA A 194 18.80 -8.06 19.47
C ALA A 194 19.42 -6.83 18.79
N ALA A 195 20.74 -6.69 18.82
CA ALA A 195 21.45 -5.65 18.07
C ALA A 195 21.29 -5.82 16.56
N ILE A 196 21.35 -7.06 16.04
CA ILE A 196 21.11 -7.37 14.61
C ILE A 196 19.69 -6.92 14.23
N GLN A 197 18.69 -7.33 15.00
CA GLN A 197 17.29 -6.94 14.80
C GLN A 197 17.10 -5.43 14.79
N ASN A 198 17.60 -4.74 15.81
CA ASN A 198 17.44 -3.29 15.97
C ASN A 198 18.12 -2.52 14.82
N ARG A 199 19.32 -2.95 14.40
CA ARG A 199 20.03 -2.34 13.28
C ARG A 199 19.23 -2.46 11.99
N TYR A 200 18.70 -3.65 11.70
CA TYR A 200 17.90 -3.90 10.51
C TYR A 200 16.62 -3.05 10.49
N ILE A 201 15.84 -3.08 11.59
CA ILE A 201 14.60 -2.29 11.72
C ILE A 201 14.90 -0.79 11.57
N MET A 202 15.97 -0.29 12.18
CA MET A 202 16.32 1.12 12.10
C MET A 202 16.77 1.53 10.70
N GLN A 203 17.52 0.68 9.99
CA GLN A 203 17.92 0.94 8.60
C GLN A 203 16.73 0.98 7.66
N GLU A 204 15.85 -0.03 7.70
CA GLU A 204 14.65 -0.06 6.87
C GLU A 204 13.64 1.04 7.25
N GLY A 205 13.53 1.35 8.55
CA GLY A 205 12.72 2.47 9.04
C GLY A 205 13.22 3.83 8.55
N LEU A 206 14.54 4.04 8.52
CA LEU A 206 15.14 5.26 7.97
C LEU A 206 14.85 5.40 6.46
N TRP A 207 14.96 4.29 5.71
CA TRP A 207 14.59 4.27 4.30
C TRP A 207 13.11 4.60 4.09
N MET A 208 12.21 4.03 4.89
CA MET A 208 10.79 4.33 4.84
C MET A 208 10.51 5.82 5.11
N LEU A 209 11.18 6.43 6.09
CA LEU A 209 11.08 7.86 6.37
C LEU A 209 11.61 8.72 5.22
N ALA A 210 12.76 8.35 4.64
CA ALA A 210 13.33 9.08 3.51
C ALA A 210 12.41 9.05 2.28
N ILE A 211 11.82 7.90 1.98
CA ILE A 211 10.85 7.74 0.88
C ILE A 211 9.57 8.52 1.16
N SER A 212 9.07 8.51 2.39
CA SER A 212 7.89 9.30 2.81
C SER A 212 8.15 10.80 2.67
N LEU A 213 9.34 11.27 3.07
CA LEU A 213 9.76 12.65 2.90
C LEU A 213 9.84 13.03 1.41
N LEU A 214 10.43 12.17 0.58
CA LEU A 214 10.50 12.36 -0.87
C LEU A 214 9.10 12.44 -1.49
N ALA A 215 8.18 11.54 -1.11
CA ALA A 215 6.79 11.57 -1.56
C ALA A 215 6.12 12.90 -1.19
N THR A 216 6.38 13.40 0.02
CA THR A 216 5.84 14.66 0.52
C THR A 216 6.39 15.86 -0.26
N VAL A 217 7.70 15.90 -0.51
CA VAL A 217 8.35 16.94 -1.32
C VAL A 217 7.79 16.94 -2.75
N CYS A 218 7.62 15.77 -3.36
CA CYS A 218 7.01 15.63 -4.68
C CYS A 218 5.55 16.10 -4.68
N ALA A 219 4.78 15.79 -3.65
CA ALA A 219 3.39 16.22 -3.51
C ALA A 219 3.26 17.74 -3.35
N ILE A 220 4.14 18.36 -2.56
CA ILE A 220 4.17 19.82 -2.38
C ILE A 220 4.61 20.49 -3.69
N GLY A 221 5.66 19.98 -4.32
CA GLY A 221 6.20 20.50 -5.58
C GLY A 221 5.16 20.42 -6.71
N SER A 222 4.48 19.27 -6.86
CA SER A 222 3.43 19.09 -7.87
C SER A 222 2.25 20.00 -7.60
N ALA A 223 1.81 20.14 -6.35
CA ALA A 223 0.73 21.03 -5.96
C ALA A 223 1.04 22.50 -6.24
N TYR A 224 2.25 22.95 -5.90
CA TYR A 224 2.73 24.31 -6.15
C TYR A 224 2.78 24.62 -7.66
N LEU A 225 3.44 23.76 -8.44
CA LEU A 225 3.56 23.95 -9.89
C LEU A 225 2.20 23.86 -10.59
N ALA A 226 1.32 22.94 -10.19
CA ALA A 226 -0.02 22.83 -10.74
C ALA A 226 -0.85 24.10 -10.48
N SER A 227 -0.82 24.60 -9.24
CA SER A 227 -1.51 25.83 -8.86
C SER A 227 -0.98 27.02 -9.65
N ARG A 228 0.34 27.23 -9.67
CA ARG A 228 0.98 28.32 -10.41
C ARG A 228 0.65 28.26 -11.90
N THR A 229 0.70 27.08 -12.51
CA THR A 229 0.40 26.87 -13.93
C THR A 229 -1.06 27.16 -14.25
N ALA A 230 -1.99 26.66 -13.42
CA ALA A 230 -3.42 26.91 -13.59
C ALA A 230 -3.76 28.39 -13.41
N THR A 231 -3.18 29.07 -12.42
CA THR A 231 -3.36 30.52 -12.23
C THR A 231 -2.80 31.33 -13.41
N ALA A 232 -1.64 30.95 -13.95
CA ALA A 232 -1.05 31.64 -15.10
C ALA A 232 -1.92 31.46 -16.37
N ALA A 233 -2.38 30.24 -16.63
CA ALA A 233 -3.32 29.97 -17.72
C ALA A 233 -4.64 30.73 -17.57
N SER A 234 -5.18 30.80 -16.34
CA SER A 234 -6.42 31.55 -16.06
C SER A 234 -6.25 33.07 -16.13
N ARG A 235 -5.05 33.59 -15.81
CA ARG A 235 -4.70 35.01 -16.02
C ARG A 235 -4.77 35.36 -17.50
N ASP A 236 -4.16 34.53 -18.35
CA ASP A 236 -4.12 34.76 -19.79
C ASP A 236 -5.53 34.64 -20.39
N LEU A 237 -6.31 33.64 -19.94
CA LEU A 237 -7.72 33.51 -20.29
C LEU A 237 -8.53 34.75 -19.87
N ARG A 238 -8.30 35.29 -18.67
CA ARG A 238 -9.00 36.51 -18.19
C ARG A 238 -8.68 37.71 -19.05
N ARG A 239 -7.41 37.90 -19.40
CA ARG A 239 -7.00 38.98 -20.30
C ARG A 239 -7.71 38.87 -21.64
N ASP A 240 -7.70 37.68 -22.25
CA ASP A 240 -8.24 37.49 -23.59
C ASP A 240 -9.78 37.58 -23.61
N VAL A 241 -10.47 37.12 -22.55
CA VAL A 241 -11.92 37.29 -22.37
C VAL A 241 -12.25 38.78 -22.18
N PHE A 242 -11.51 39.49 -21.32
CA PHE A 242 -11.75 40.91 -21.06
C PHE A 242 -11.53 41.76 -22.31
N ALA A 243 -10.42 41.55 -23.03
CA ALA A 243 -10.14 42.23 -24.30
C ALA A 243 -11.26 41.97 -25.33
N LYS A 244 -11.86 40.77 -25.33
CA LYS A 244 -13.00 40.50 -26.21
C LYS A 244 -14.25 41.27 -25.81
N VAL A 245 -14.53 41.40 -24.51
CA VAL A 245 -15.67 42.17 -23.99
C VAL A 245 -15.54 43.66 -24.31
N GLU A 246 -14.32 44.23 -24.30
CA GLU A 246 -14.10 45.62 -24.68
C GLU A 246 -14.44 45.91 -26.15
N THR A 247 -14.41 44.90 -27.02
CA THR A 247 -14.81 45.05 -28.43
C THR A 247 -16.31 44.99 -28.67
N PHE A 248 -17.14 44.80 -27.63
CA PHE A 248 -18.57 44.61 -27.79
C PHE A 248 -19.28 45.91 -28.13
N SER A 249 -20.17 45.83 -29.12
CA SER A 249 -21.13 46.89 -29.45
C SER A 249 -22.21 47.03 -28.37
N SER A 250 -22.94 48.15 -28.38
CA SER A 250 -24.09 48.35 -27.49
C SER A 250 -25.14 47.24 -27.63
N ALA A 251 -25.35 46.71 -28.85
CA ALA A 251 -26.27 45.59 -29.08
C ALA A 251 -25.81 44.30 -28.38
N GLU A 252 -24.51 44.03 -28.34
CA GLU A 252 -23.95 42.86 -27.63
C GLU A 252 -24.00 43.03 -26.11
N PHE A 253 -23.78 44.25 -25.60
CA PHE A 253 -23.98 44.56 -24.18
C PHE A 253 -25.44 44.40 -23.75
N SER A 254 -26.40 44.80 -24.59
CA SER A 254 -27.83 44.53 -24.33
C SER A 254 -28.15 43.04 -24.35
N ARG A 255 -27.50 42.26 -25.22
CA ARG A 255 -27.71 40.80 -25.30
C ARG A 255 -27.15 40.04 -24.10
N PHE A 256 -25.94 40.38 -23.65
CA PHE A 256 -25.27 39.64 -22.58
C PHE A 256 -25.48 40.26 -21.19
N SER A 257 -25.85 41.53 -21.09
CA SER A 257 -25.90 42.33 -19.85
C SER A 257 -24.53 42.51 -19.17
N THR A 258 -24.31 43.68 -18.57
CA THR A 258 -23.09 43.97 -17.81
C THR A 258 -22.88 42.97 -16.66
N ALA A 259 -23.96 42.59 -15.96
CA ALA A 259 -23.90 41.64 -14.86
C ALA A 259 -23.40 40.25 -15.28
N SER A 260 -23.87 39.70 -16.41
CA SER A 260 -23.38 38.40 -16.90
C SER A 260 -21.92 38.47 -17.33
N LEU A 261 -21.50 39.58 -17.96
CA LEU A 261 -20.12 39.78 -18.39
C LEU A 261 -19.15 39.86 -17.20
N ILE A 262 -19.56 40.46 -16.08
CA ILE A 262 -18.80 40.45 -14.82
C ILE A 262 -18.62 39.01 -14.33
N THR A 263 -19.71 38.22 -14.25
CA THR A 263 -19.65 36.82 -13.79
C THR A 263 -18.75 35.96 -14.70
N ARG A 264 -18.87 36.13 -16.03
CA ARG A 264 -18.05 35.39 -17.02
C ARG A 264 -16.56 35.73 -16.95
N THR A 265 -16.22 36.98 -16.60
CA THR A 265 -14.82 37.43 -16.54
C THR A 265 -14.18 37.13 -15.17
N THR A 266 -14.99 36.82 -14.15
CA THR A 266 -14.53 36.59 -12.78
C THR A 266 -14.75 35.14 -12.35
N ASN A 267 -15.98 34.81 -11.93
CA ASN A 267 -16.36 33.51 -11.37
C ASN A 267 -16.14 32.35 -12.35
N ASP A 268 -16.55 32.49 -13.61
CA ASP A 268 -16.39 31.40 -14.58
C ASP A 268 -14.90 31.08 -14.83
N ILE A 269 -14.04 32.11 -14.85
CA ILE A 269 -12.60 31.94 -14.98
C ILE A 269 -11.99 31.28 -13.74
N GLN A 270 -12.50 31.62 -12.55
CA GLN A 270 -12.10 30.95 -11.32
C GLN A 270 -12.48 29.46 -11.36
N GLN A 271 -13.67 29.13 -11.85
CA GLN A 271 -14.09 27.72 -12.01
C GLN A 271 -13.20 26.99 -13.02
N VAL A 272 -12.84 27.64 -14.13
CA VAL A 272 -11.86 27.08 -15.07
C VAL A 272 -10.50 26.87 -14.40
N GLN A 273 -10.02 27.81 -13.58
CA GLN A 273 -8.78 27.64 -12.80
C GLN A 273 -8.84 26.41 -11.89
N THR A 274 -9.95 26.24 -11.17
CA THR A 274 -10.17 25.09 -10.28
C THR A 274 -10.13 23.79 -11.08
N VAL A 275 -10.79 23.72 -12.24
CA VAL A 275 -10.76 22.55 -13.12
C VAL A 275 -9.35 22.24 -13.62
N LEU A 276 -8.58 23.25 -14.05
CA LEU A 276 -7.19 23.07 -14.48
C LEU A 276 -6.31 22.56 -13.33
N THR A 277 -6.47 23.12 -12.13
CA THR A 277 -5.74 22.69 -10.93
C THR A 277 -6.08 21.25 -10.54
N MET A 278 -7.38 20.90 -10.55
CA MET A 278 -7.87 19.56 -10.26
C MET A 278 -7.35 18.55 -11.28
N PHE A 279 -7.34 18.91 -12.56
CA PHE A 279 -6.82 18.06 -13.62
C PHE A 279 -5.34 17.73 -13.38
N LEU A 280 -4.52 18.77 -13.17
CA LEU A 280 -3.09 18.63 -12.96
C LEU A 280 -2.71 17.88 -11.67
N ARG A 281 -3.57 17.87 -10.64
CA ARG A 281 -3.29 17.22 -9.36
C ARG A 281 -3.98 15.87 -9.19
N ILE A 282 -5.30 15.85 -9.26
CA ILE A 282 -6.11 14.69 -8.85
C ILE A 282 -6.34 13.76 -10.04
N VAL A 283 -6.72 14.33 -11.19
CA VAL A 283 -7.09 13.53 -12.38
C VAL A 283 -5.86 12.84 -12.98
N LEU A 284 -4.67 13.47 -12.94
CA LEU A 284 -3.44 12.80 -13.38
C LEU A 284 -2.95 11.75 -12.39
N PHE A 285 -3.09 11.98 -11.08
CA PHE A 285 -2.61 11.06 -10.04
C PHE A 285 -3.31 9.70 -10.10
N ALA A 286 -4.65 9.68 -10.22
CA ALA A 286 -5.42 8.44 -10.11
C ALA A 286 -5.06 7.37 -11.18
N PRO A 287 -4.95 7.71 -12.48
CA PRO A 287 -4.47 6.78 -13.50
C PRO A 287 -3.04 6.31 -13.26
N PHE A 288 -2.11 7.21 -12.88
CA PHE A 288 -0.74 6.80 -12.57
C PHE A 288 -0.73 5.77 -11.45
N MET A 289 -1.39 6.06 -10.33
CA MET A 289 -1.53 5.14 -9.21
C MET A 289 -2.14 3.79 -9.63
N GLY A 290 -3.23 3.83 -10.40
CA GLY A 290 -3.91 2.61 -10.85
C GLY A 290 -3.04 1.74 -11.76
N PHE A 291 -2.40 2.34 -12.77
CA PHE A 291 -1.56 1.61 -13.72
C PHE A 291 -0.29 1.06 -13.08
N THR A 292 0.40 1.85 -12.24
CA THR A 292 1.63 1.39 -11.57
C THR A 292 1.32 0.29 -10.55
N SER A 293 0.23 0.41 -9.79
CA SER A 293 -0.23 -0.64 -8.86
C SER A 293 -0.58 -1.93 -9.61
N LEU A 294 -1.35 -1.82 -10.70
CA LEU A 294 -1.73 -2.98 -11.50
C LEU A 294 -0.50 -3.68 -12.11
N PHE A 295 0.44 -2.90 -12.65
CA PHE A 295 1.68 -3.43 -13.21
C PHE A 295 2.52 -4.16 -12.16
N LYS A 296 2.58 -3.66 -10.92
CA LYS A 296 3.31 -4.31 -9.82
C LYS A 296 2.69 -5.67 -9.43
N VAL A 297 1.38 -5.80 -9.55
CA VAL A 297 0.64 -7.00 -9.11
C VAL A 297 0.41 -8.01 -10.26
N ILE A 298 0.59 -7.61 -11.53
CA ILE A 298 0.21 -8.43 -12.70
C ILE A 298 0.90 -9.80 -12.77
N HIS A 299 2.07 -9.93 -12.15
CA HIS A 299 2.83 -11.18 -12.08
C HIS A 299 2.27 -12.19 -11.06
N TYR A 300 1.32 -11.79 -10.19
CA TYR A 300 0.69 -12.64 -9.19
C TYR A 300 -0.68 -13.14 -9.68
N SER A 301 -0.70 -14.29 -10.35
CA SER A 301 -1.85 -14.77 -11.15
C SER A 301 -3.18 -14.90 -10.39
N SER A 302 -3.17 -15.30 -9.10
CA SER A 302 -4.38 -15.47 -8.29
C SER A 302 -4.95 -14.15 -7.75
N LEU A 303 -4.08 -13.17 -7.45
CA LEU A 303 -4.48 -11.89 -6.84
C LEU A 303 -5.02 -10.88 -7.87
N VAL A 304 -4.53 -10.93 -9.11
CA VAL A 304 -4.95 -10.02 -10.18
C VAL A 304 -6.43 -10.19 -10.53
N SER A 305 -6.91 -11.44 -10.60
CA SER A 305 -8.32 -11.74 -10.92
C SER A 305 -9.26 -11.22 -9.83
N LEU A 306 -8.94 -11.47 -8.56
CA LEU A 306 -9.70 -10.98 -7.41
C LEU A 306 -9.78 -9.44 -7.39
N LEU A 307 -8.65 -8.78 -7.62
CA LEU A 307 -8.56 -7.33 -7.61
C LEU A 307 -9.35 -6.73 -8.78
N ALA A 308 -9.27 -7.31 -9.98
CA ALA A 308 -10.05 -6.90 -11.14
C ALA A 308 -11.56 -7.01 -10.90
N TRP A 309 -12.04 -8.15 -10.37
CA TRP A 309 -13.45 -8.33 -10.06
C TRP A 309 -13.94 -7.36 -8.97
N SER A 310 -13.10 -7.08 -7.99
CA SER A 310 -13.45 -6.17 -6.90
C SER A 310 -13.56 -4.72 -7.37
N VAL A 311 -12.62 -4.27 -8.21
CA VAL A 311 -12.67 -2.95 -8.84
C VAL A 311 -13.88 -2.84 -9.78
N ALA A 312 -14.15 -3.87 -10.60
CA ALA A 312 -15.31 -3.91 -11.48
C ALA A 312 -16.64 -3.86 -10.70
N GLY A 313 -16.72 -4.59 -9.58
CA GLY A 313 -17.87 -4.57 -8.67
C GLY A 313 -18.11 -3.18 -8.06
N LEU A 314 -17.05 -2.51 -7.60
CA LEU A 314 -17.12 -1.14 -7.07
C LEU A 314 -17.57 -0.13 -8.12
N ILE A 315 -17.02 -0.20 -9.35
CA ILE A 315 -17.44 0.67 -10.45
C ILE A 315 -18.92 0.44 -10.78
N THR A 316 -19.35 -0.82 -10.86
CA THR A 316 -20.75 -1.18 -11.16
C THR A 316 -21.69 -0.62 -10.09
N LEU A 317 -21.35 -0.81 -8.81
CA LEU A 317 -22.10 -0.24 -7.70
C LEU A 317 -22.22 1.29 -7.81
N MET A 318 -21.13 1.99 -8.10
CA MET A 318 -21.14 3.44 -8.26
C MET A 318 -22.01 3.88 -9.44
N ILE A 319 -21.92 3.19 -10.57
CA ILE A 319 -22.78 3.47 -11.74
C ILE A 319 -24.26 3.32 -11.37
N VAL A 320 -24.62 2.27 -10.64
CA VAL A 320 -26.00 2.05 -10.19
C VAL A 320 -26.46 3.19 -9.29
N ILE A 321 -25.71 3.53 -8.23
CA ILE A 321 -26.06 4.62 -7.30
C ILE A 321 -26.23 5.95 -8.05
N PHE A 322 -25.29 6.29 -8.93
CA PHE A 322 -25.35 7.55 -9.67
C PHE A 322 -26.46 7.57 -10.72
N SER A 323 -26.78 6.43 -11.33
CA SER A 323 -27.91 6.33 -12.29
C SER A 323 -29.25 6.67 -11.63
N PHE A 324 -29.43 6.33 -10.35
CA PHE A 324 -30.62 6.73 -9.58
C PHE A 324 -30.56 8.16 -9.05
N THR A 325 -29.37 8.65 -8.72
CA THR A 325 -29.22 9.93 -8.00
C THR A 325 -29.12 11.13 -8.93
N ILE A 326 -28.39 11.03 -10.04
CA ILE A 326 -28.24 12.11 -11.05
C ILE A 326 -29.59 12.66 -11.54
N PRO A 327 -30.59 11.83 -11.94
CA PRO A 327 -31.88 12.37 -12.37
C PRO A 327 -32.62 13.10 -11.23
N LYS A 328 -32.48 12.63 -9.99
CA LYS A 328 -33.07 13.30 -8.82
C LYS A 328 -32.36 14.60 -8.45
N PHE A 329 -31.04 14.72 -8.70
CA PHE A 329 -30.34 16.00 -8.58
C PHE A 329 -30.86 17.04 -9.58
N LYS A 330 -31.14 16.64 -10.83
CA LYS A 330 -31.79 17.53 -11.80
C LYS A 330 -33.17 17.97 -11.31
N LYS A 331 -33.96 17.04 -10.77
CA LYS A 331 -35.28 17.37 -10.19
C LYS A 331 -35.19 18.31 -8.99
N SER A 332 -34.16 18.17 -8.16
CA SER A 332 -33.90 19.08 -7.04
C SER A 332 -33.63 20.51 -7.52
N GLN A 333 -32.87 20.68 -8.62
CA GLN A 333 -32.67 21.99 -9.25
C GLN A 333 -34.00 22.62 -9.71
N GLU A 334 -34.88 21.86 -10.38
CA GLU A 334 -36.20 22.36 -10.80
C GLU A 334 -37.06 22.82 -9.60
N LEU A 335 -37.01 22.09 -8.48
CA LEU A 335 -37.76 22.44 -7.27
C LEU A 335 -37.17 23.68 -6.57
N VAL A 336 -35.84 23.87 -6.60
CA VAL A 336 -35.19 25.11 -6.14
C VAL A 336 -35.67 26.30 -6.96
N ASP A 337 -35.71 26.16 -8.29
CA ASP A 337 -36.18 27.23 -9.18
C ASP A 337 -37.66 27.56 -8.92
N GLN A 338 -38.49 26.54 -8.71
CA GLN A 338 -39.89 26.73 -8.34
C GLN A 338 -40.05 27.42 -6.98
N LEU A 339 -39.27 27.03 -5.98
CA LEU A 339 -39.29 27.63 -4.65
C LEU A 339 -38.92 29.12 -4.74
N ASN A 340 -37.83 29.43 -5.45
CA ASN A 340 -37.37 30.80 -5.68
C ASN A 340 -38.44 31.65 -6.40
N ARG A 341 -39.14 31.07 -7.39
CA ARG A 341 -40.24 31.75 -8.08
C ARG A 341 -41.41 32.05 -7.14
N VAL A 342 -41.88 31.06 -6.38
CA VAL A 342 -42.98 31.24 -5.42
C VAL A 342 -42.63 32.29 -4.36
N SER A 343 -41.41 32.26 -3.82
CA SER A 343 -40.94 33.27 -2.87
C SER A 343 -40.93 34.67 -3.48
N ARG A 344 -40.45 34.83 -4.72
CA ARG A 344 -40.44 36.13 -5.39
C ARG A 344 -41.84 36.69 -5.62
N GLU A 345 -42.75 35.87 -6.14
CA GLU A 345 -44.15 36.25 -6.37
C GLU A 345 -44.85 36.68 -5.07
N GLN A 346 -44.57 36.00 -3.95
CA GLN A 346 -45.12 36.39 -2.64
C GLN A 346 -44.55 37.71 -2.11
N LEU A 347 -43.26 37.96 -2.30
CA LEU A 347 -42.62 39.21 -1.87
C LEU A 347 -43.10 40.41 -2.69
N GLU A 348 -43.18 40.26 -4.02
CA GLU A 348 -43.67 41.32 -4.93
C GLU A 348 -45.17 41.56 -4.77
N GLY A 349 -45.96 40.49 -4.56
CA GLY A 349 -47.41 40.52 -4.42
C GLY A 349 -47.94 40.74 -3.00
N MET A 350 -47.09 41.01 -2.02
CA MET A 350 -47.46 40.98 -0.59
C MET A 350 -48.65 41.88 -0.24
N LEU A 351 -48.72 43.08 -0.83
CA LEU A 351 -49.83 44.02 -0.61
C LEU A 351 -51.17 43.47 -1.17
N VAL A 352 -51.13 42.80 -2.32
CA VAL A 352 -52.31 42.19 -2.95
C VAL A 352 -52.78 40.99 -2.14
N ILE A 353 -51.85 40.14 -1.68
CA ILE A 353 -52.17 38.97 -0.87
C ILE A 353 -52.93 39.37 0.40
N ARG A 354 -52.47 40.42 1.11
CA ARG A 354 -53.12 40.97 2.29
C ARG A 354 -54.46 41.65 1.99
N ALA A 355 -54.56 42.34 0.87
CA ALA A 355 -55.80 43.02 0.46
C ALA A 355 -56.96 42.03 0.20
N PHE A 356 -56.63 40.77 -0.13
CA PHE A 356 -57.60 39.70 -0.39
C PHE A 356 -57.65 38.62 0.72
N ASP A 357 -56.99 38.82 1.88
CA ASP A 357 -56.93 37.86 3.00
C ASP A 357 -56.47 36.44 2.58
N ASN A 358 -55.53 36.38 1.62
CA ASN A 358 -55.07 35.14 0.97
C ASN A 358 -53.75 34.58 1.55
N GLU A 359 -53.28 35.08 2.69
CA GLU A 359 -51.99 34.71 3.29
C GLU A 359 -51.88 33.20 3.54
N LYS A 360 -52.93 32.57 4.08
CA LYS A 360 -52.94 31.13 4.36
C LYS A 360 -52.85 30.28 3.09
N TYR A 361 -53.48 30.74 2.00
CA TYR A 361 -53.41 30.06 0.71
C TYR A 361 -51.98 30.07 0.17
N GLU A 362 -51.34 31.24 0.20
CA GLU A 362 -49.95 31.40 -0.24
C GLU A 362 -48.94 30.67 0.66
N GLU A 363 -49.17 30.65 1.98
CA GLU A 363 -48.37 29.86 2.91
C GLU A 363 -48.44 28.36 2.58
N GLN A 364 -49.63 27.83 2.28
CA GLN A 364 -49.79 26.44 1.85
C GLN A 364 -49.10 26.17 0.50
N ARG A 365 -49.19 27.11 -0.44
CA ARG A 365 -48.52 27.02 -1.74
C ARG A 365 -47.00 26.93 -1.59
N PHE A 366 -46.43 27.80 -0.75
CA PHE A 366 -45.01 27.78 -0.41
C PHE A 366 -44.64 26.48 0.31
N LYS A 367 -45.40 26.09 1.32
CA LYS A 367 -45.18 24.87 2.11
C LYS A 367 -45.14 23.62 1.24
N LYS A 368 -46.02 23.49 0.26
CA LYS A 368 -46.01 22.36 -0.68
C LYS A 368 -44.69 22.24 -1.44
N VAL A 369 -44.22 23.34 -2.03
CA VAL A 369 -42.95 23.35 -2.78
C VAL A 369 -41.77 23.08 -1.83
N ASN A 370 -41.80 23.66 -0.63
CA ASN A 370 -40.79 23.45 0.40
C ASN A 370 -40.74 21.99 0.92
N ASP A 371 -41.89 21.34 1.07
CA ASP A 371 -41.97 19.95 1.50
C ASP A 371 -41.47 19.00 0.40
N ASP A 372 -41.78 19.29 -0.87
CA ASP A 372 -41.32 18.50 -2.02
C ASP A 372 -39.79 18.54 -2.16
N ILE A 373 -39.19 19.73 -2.07
CA ILE A 373 -37.72 19.87 -2.09
C ILE A 373 -37.08 19.21 -0.86
N THR A 374 -37.68 19.36 0.32
CA THR A 374 -37.17 18.76 1.57
C THR A 374 -37.17 17.24 1.49
N LYS A 375 -38.27 16.63 1.05
CA LYS A 375 -38.37 15.16 0.88
C LYS A 375 -37.33 14.65 -0.13
N LEU A 376 -37.16 15.36 -1.24
CA LEU A 376 -36.18 14.97 -2.26
C LEU A 376 -34.74 15.09 -1.73
N ASN A 377 -34.41 16.17 -1.04
CA ASN A 377 -33.08 16.36 -0.45
C ASN A 377 -32.79 15.35 0.67
N LEU A 378 -33.77 15.01 1.51
CA LEU A 378 -33.62 13.94 2.51
C LEU A 378 -33.34 12.58 1.85
N PHE A 379 -34.03 12.26 0.75
CA PHE A 379 -33.73 11.06 -0.04
C PHE A 379 -32.31 11.10 -0.60
N LEU A 380 -31.92 12.20 -1.26
CA LEU A 380 -30.59 12.38 -1.85
C LEU A 380 -29.50 12.25 -0.78
N ASN A 381 -29.65 12.90 0.37
CA ASN A 381 -28.67 12.85 1.46
C ASN A 381 -28.53 11.44 2.04
N ARG A 382 -29.62 10.68 2.20
CA ARG A 382 -29.53 9.28 2.66
C ARG A 382 -28.80 8.40 1.66
N VAL A 383 -29.13 8.52 0.37
CA VAL A 383 -28.48 7.72 -0.68
C VAL A 383 -27.01 8.12 -0.83
N MET A 384 -26.69 9.42 -0.77
CA MET A 384 -25.30 9.92 -0.83
C MET A 384 -24.50 9.69 0.45
N GLY A 385 -25.16 9.28 1.54
CA GLY A 385 -24.48 8.78 2.74
C GLY A 385 -23.95 7.35 2.59
N LEU A 386 -24.39 6.58 1.59
CA LEU A 386 -24.00 5.17 1.39
C LEU A 386 -22.63 4.94 0.72
N PRO A 387 -22.19 5.72 -0.28
CA PRO A 387 -20.94 5.46 -0.99
C PRO A 387 -19.72 5.31 -0.07
N MET A 388 -19.57 6.19 0.94
CA MET A 388 -18.43 6.14 1.86
C MET A 388 -18.39 4.84 2.68
N PRO A 389 -19.44 4.46 3.46
CA PRO A 389 -19.49 3.19 4.16
C PRO A 389 -19.33 1.96 3.26
N VAL A 390 -19.97 1.95 2.08
CA VAL A 390 -19.91 0.78 1.19
C VAL A 390 -18.51 0.63 0.57
N MET A 391 -17.85 1.73 0.21
CA MET A 391 -16.45 1.68 -0.24
C MET A 391 -15.54 1.15 0.87
N THR A 392 -15.66 1.67 2.09
CA THR A 392 -14.86 1.18 3.23
C THR A 392 -15.11 -0.31 3.48
N PHE A 393 -16.36 -0.75 3.49
CA PHE A 393 -16.71 -2.16 3.68
C PHE A 393 -16.12 -3.04 2.58
N ALA A 394 -16.30 -2.67 1.31
CA ALA A 394 -15.80 -3.43 0.17
C ALA A 394 -14.27 -3.53 0.16
N LEU A 395 -13.56 -2.43 0.48
CA LEU A 395 -12.09 -2.43 0.58
C LEU A 395 -11.59 -3.29 1.74
N SER A 396 -12.25 -3.23 2.91
CA SER A 396 -11.93 -4.09 4.04
C SER A 396 -12.19 -5.56 3.73
N ALA A 397 -13.33 -5.88 3.12
CA ALA A 397 -13.67 -7.24 2.70
C ALA A 397 -12.67 -7.78 1.65
N LEU A 398 -12.26 -6.94 0.70
CA LEU A 398 -11.21 -7.28 -0.27
C LEU A 398 -9.88 -7.57 0.43
N SER A 399 -9.50 -6.75 1.42
CA SER A 399 -8.26 -6.95 2.17
C SER A 399 -8.27 -8.31 2.90
N VAL A 400 -9.39 -8.68 3.51
CA VAL A 400 -9.58 -10.00 4.15
C VAL A 400 -9.52 -11.12 3.12
N ALA A 401 -10.18 -10.97 1.97
CA ALA A 401 -10.16 -11.96 0.90
C ALA A 401 -8.75 -12.18 0.33
N ILE A 402 -7.96 -11.11 0.18
CA ILE A 402 -6.55 -11.18 -0.24
C ILE A 402 -5.74 -11.99 0.78
N ILE A 403 -5.89 -11.73 2.07
CA ILE A 403 -5.18 -12.47 3.13
C ILE A 403 -5.59 -13.96 3.11
N TRP A 404 -6.89 -14.24 3.01
CA TRP A 404 -7.41 -15.61 3.00
C TRP A 404 -6.89 -16.41 1.80
N ILE A 405 -6.93 -15.83 0.60
CA ILE A 405 -6.45 -16.48 -0.63
C ILE A 405 -4.92 -16.53 -0.66
N GLY A 406 -4.23 -15.55 -0.06
CA GLY A 406 -2.77 -15.55 0.02
C GLY A 406 -2.20 -16.55 1.04
N THR A 407 -3.01 -17.01 2.01
CA THR A 407 -2.60 -17.98 3.03
C THR A 407 -2.87 -19.44 2.62
N ASN A 408 -3.78 -19.66 1.66
CA ASN A 408 -4.08 -20.98 1.08
C ASN A 408 -3.36 -21.16 -0.25
#